data_AF-A0A2N2UHM6-F1
#
_entry.id   AF-A0A2N2UHM6-F1
#
_cell.length_a   1.000
_cell.length_b   1.000
_cell.length_c   1.000
_cell.angle_alpha   90.00
_cell.angle_beta   90.00
_cell.angle_gamma   90.00
#
_symmetry.space_group_name_H-M   'P 1'
#
loop_
_entity.id
_entity.type
_entity.pdbx_description
1 polymer ?
#
loop_
_entity_poly.entity_id
_entity_poly.type
_entity_poly.pdbx_seq_one_letter_code
_entity_poly.pdbx_strand_id
1 'polypeptide(L)'
;IQIRRDERAKITEILREARLTYHFIGEPNDKDEIRFWRSAKRILAASRSELMQAWSETSYQIARLRDDADCVQQEFDGLADATDPGLSVALSFDVKDDVAAPFIATGARPKVAVLREQGVNSQFEMAAAFERAGFEPVDVHMSDLQSGRKQLLDFHGLAACGGFSYGDVLGAGQGWAKSILFNPKLRAEFEAFFGRSDSFALGVCNGCQMMAHLAPIIPGADAWPTFHRNRSEQFEARFVMTEVVDSPSILLAGMAGSRMPIVVSHGEGRAVFAAETDREKALLALRYVDNHGQPTETYPQNPNGSALGATGFTTADGRFTIMMPHPERTARTLQMSWAPQSMIDESPDASPWLRMFRNARKWLG
;
A
#
# COMPACT_ATOMS: atom_id res chain seq x y z
N ILE A 1 3.22 -29.24 14.49
CA ILE A 1 4.22 -28.15 14.58
C ILE A 1 5.37 -28.45 13.64
N GLN A 2 5.95 -27.44 13.01
CA GLN A 2 7.25 -27.54 12.34
C GLN A 2 8.29 -26.99 13.30
N ILE A 3 9.40 -27.71 13.48
CA ILE A 3 10.50 -27.33 14.37
C ILE A 3 11.81 -27.38 13.60
N ARG A 4 12.80 -26.60 14.04
CA ARG A 4 14.15 -26.78 13.53
C ARG A 4 14.71 -28.12 13.99
N ARG A 5 15.55 -28.74 13.17
CA ARG A 5 16.07 -30.08 13.41
C ARG A 5 16.97 -30.16 14.66
N ASP A 6 17.74 -29.11 14.91
CA ASP A 6 18.60 -28.92 16.08
C ASP A 6 17.80 -28.71 17.37
N GLU A 7 16.60 -28.15 17.30
CA GLU A 7 15.71 -27.97 18.45
C GLU A 7 14.93 -29.24 18.84
N ARG A 8 15.05 -30.33 18.07
CA ARG A 8 14.27 -31.56 18.27
C ARG A 8 14.37 -32.11 19.69
N ALA A 9 15.57 -32.20 20.25
CA ALA A 9 15.78 -32.76 21.59
C ALA A 9 15.04 -31.95 22.67
N LYS A 10 15.20 -30.61 22.62
CA LYS A 10 14.54 -29.66 23.52
C LYS A 10 13.02 -29.81 23.47
N ILE A 11 12.45 -29.85 22.26
CA ILE A 11 10.99 -29.95 22.10
C ILE A 11 10.46 -31.31 22.55
N THR A 12 11.15 -32.41 22.25
CA THR A 12 10.71 -33.75 22.69
C THR A 12 10.73 -33.91 24.19
N GLU A 13 11.67 -33.26 24.89
CA GLU A 13 11.72 -33.34 26.35
C GLU A 13 10.51 -32.64 26.98
N ILE A 14 10.18 -31.44 26.50
CA ILE A 14 8.96 -30.71 26.92
C ILE A 14 7.70 -31.57 26.73
N LEU A 15 7.58 -32.24 25.57
CA LEU A 15 6.42 -33.11 25.29
C LEU A 15 6.38 -34.32 26.23
N ARG A 16 7.53 -34.91 26.58
CA ARG A 16 7.61 -36.04 27.52
C ARG A 16 7.25 -35.62 28.94
N GLU A 17 7.78 -34.50 29.41
CA GLU A 17 7.44 -33.93 30.72
C GLU A 17 5.93 -33.67 30.82
N ALA A 18 5.34 -33.17 29.73
CA ALA A 18 3.90 -32.98 29.60
C ALA A 18 3.10 -34.29 29.37
N ARG A 19 3.76 -35.45 29.27
CA ARG A 19 3.17 -36.77 29.01
C ARG A 19 2.35 -36.83 27.71
N LEU A 20 2.78 -36.09 26.69
CA LEU A 20 2.15 -36.07 25.37
C LEU A 20 2.80 -37.09 24.43
N THR A 21 1.98 -37.91 23.79
CA THR A 21 2.41 -38.78 22.68
C THR A 21 2.68 -37.93 21.44
N TYR A 22 3.78 -38.19 20.75
CA TYR A 22 4.14 -37.47 19.51
C TYR A 22 4.73 -38.42 18.47
N HIS A 23 4.58 -38.03 17.20
CA HIS A 23 5.11 -38.76 16.05
C HIS A 23 5.81 -37.80 15.10
N PHE A 24 6.97 -38.20 14.58
CA PHE A 24 7.61 -37.50 13.47
C PHE A 24 6.98 -37.98 12.17
N ILE A 25 6.37 -37.06 11.43
CA ILE A 25 5.58 -37.38 10.23
C ILE A 25 6.29 -37.03 8.92
N GLY A 26 7.34 -36.20 8.96
CA GLY A 26 8.10 -35.82 7.78
C GLY A 26 8.89 -34.52 7.97
N GLU A 27 9.35 -33.98 6.86
CA GLU A 27 10.06 -32.71 6.74
C GLU A 27 9.67 -32.01 5.42
N PRO A 28 9.79 -30.67 5.33
CA PRO A 28 9.68 -29.97 4.05
C PRO A 28 10.74 -30.43 3.05
N ASN A 29 10.47 -30.27 1.76
CA ASN A 29 11.43 -30.52 0.70
C ASN A 29 11.46 -29.35 -0.29
N ASP A 30 12.44 -29.36 -1.18
CA ASP A 30 12.74 -28.29 -2.14
C ASP A 30 12.07 -28.50 -3.52
N LYS A 31 11.10 -29.41 -3.60
CA LYS A 31 10.36 -29.73 -4.84
C LYS A 31 8.90 -29.37 -4.68
N ASP A 32 8.22 -29.11 -5.80
CA ASP A 32 6.78 -28.91 -5.85
C ASP A 32 6.03 -30.26 -5.70
N GLU A 33 6.28 -31.00 -4.62
CA GLU A 33 5.66 -32.32 -4.41
C GLU A 33 5.24 -32.54 -2.95
N ILE A 34 4.03 -33.05 -2.77
CA ILE A 34 3.55 -33.65 -1.51
C ILE A 34 3.68 -35.17 -1.62
N ARG A 35 4.45 -35.76 -0.71
CA ARG A 35 4.77 -37.19 -0.70
C ARG A 35 4.36 -37.85 0.60
N PHE A 36 3.66 -38.99 0.51
CA PHE A 36 3.37 -39.84 1.66
C PHE A 36 4.05 -41.19 1.50
N TRP A 37 4.73 -41.63 2.55
CA TRP A 37 5.44 -42.90 2.60
C TRP A 37 4.91 -43.77 3.74
N ARG A 38 4.81 -45.08 3.50
CA ARG A 38 4.50 -46.08 4.53
C ARG A 38 5.40 -47.29 4.32
N SER A 39 6.20 -47.63 5.34
CA SER A 39 7.10 -48.78 5.30
C SER A 39 7.96 -48.84 4.03
N ALA A 40 8.63 -47.72 3.71
CA ALA A 40 9.44 -47.50 2.50
C ALA A 40 8.70 -47.55 1.15
N LYS A 41 7.38 -47.75 1.14
CA LYS A 41 6.56 -47.63 -0.07
C LYS A 41 5.99 -46.21 -0.19
N ARG A 42 6.17 -45.58 -1.35
CA ARG A 42 5.52 -44.31 -1.69
C ARG A 42 4.03 -44.56 -1.94
N ILE A 43 3.18 -44.01 -1.09
CA ILE A 43 1.71 -44.18 -1.12
C ILE A 43 1.07 -43.08 -1.97
N LEU A 44 1.58 -41.85 -1.87
CA LEU A 44 1.16 -40.72 -2.70
C LEU A 44 2.39 -39.91 -3.10
N ALA A 45 2.39 -39.44 -4.34
CA ALA A 45 3.23 -38.35 -4.82
C ALA A 45 2.39 -37.55 -5.81
N ALA A 46 2.17 -36.28 -5.51
CA ALA A 46 1.39 -35.37 -6.34
C ALA A 46 2.06 -33.99 -6.33
N SER A 47 1.86 -33.22 -7.39
CA SER A 47 2.35 -31.84 -7.43
C SER A 47 1.66 -31.01 -6.36
N ARG A 48 2.41 -30.13 -5.70
CA ARG A 48 1.83 -29.21 -4.72
C ARG A 48 1.00 -28.13 -5.42
N SER A 49 1.38 -27.66 -6.62
CA SER A 49 0.60 -26.70 -7.39
C SER A 49 -0.74 -27.28 -7.86
N GLU A 50 -0.75 -28.52 -8.37
CA GLU A 50 -1.98 -29.23 -8.74
C GLU A 50 -2.93 -29.37 -7.55
N LEU A 51 -2.41 -29.77 -6.39
CA LEU A 51 -3.21 -29.88 -5.16
C LEU A 51 -3.72 -28.53 -4.67
N MET A 52 -2.95 -27.45 -4.84
CA MET A 52 -3.35 -26.09 -4.50
C MET A 52 -4.50 -25.61 -5.39
N GLN A 53 -4.45 -25.87 -6.70
CA GLN A 53 -5.56 -25.57 -7.61
C GLN A 53 -6.81 -26.36 -7.25
N ALA A 54 -6.69 -27.68 -7.05
CA ALA A 54 -7.81 -28.52 -6.64
C ALA A 54 -8.44 -28.04 -5.32
N TRP A 55 -7.62 -27.60 -4.36
CA TRP A 55 -8.09 -27.02 -3.11
C TRP A 55 -8.81 -25.68 -3.31
N SER A 56 -8.34 -24.86 -4.24
CA SER A 56 -8.86 -23.51 -4.51
C SER A 56 -10.08 -23.48 -5.45
N GLU A 57 -10.39 -24.60 -6.11
CA GLU A 57 -11.46 -24.73 -7.11
C GLU A 57 -12.80 -24.15 -6.64
N THR A 58 -13.18 -24.40 -5.38
CA THR A 58 -14.45 -23.88 -4.85
C THR A 58 -14.47 -22.36 -4.81
N SER A 59 -13.40 -21.73 -4.32
CA SER A 59 -13.29 -20.26 -4.28
C SER A 59 -13.23 -19.67 -5.69
N TYR A 60 -12.52 -20.33 -6.62
CA TYR A 60 -12.48 -19.96 -8.02
C TYR A 60 -13.88 -19.97 -8.66
N GLN A 61 -14.65 -21.05 -8.50
CA GLN A 61 -16.00 -21.15 -9.07
C GLN A 61 -16.96 -20.09 -8.48
N ILE A 62 -16.88 -19.85 -7.16
CA ILE A 62 -17.70 -18.79 -6.51
C ILE A 62 -17.31 -17.41 -7.05
N ALA A 63 -16.02 -17.09 -7.08
CA ALA A 63 -15.55 -15.79 -7.56
C ALA A 63 -15.89 -15.58 -9.03
N ARG A 64 -15.74 -16.61 -9.89
CA ARG A 64 -16.04 -16.52 -11.32
C ARG A 64 -17.51 -16.24 -11.63
N LEU A 65 -18.42 -16.67 -10.76
CA LEU A 65 -19.85 -16.37 -10.86
C LEU A 65 -20.22 -14.97 -10.38
N ARG A 66 -19.36 -14.35 -9.55
CA ARG A 66 -19.62 -13.09 -8.85
C ARG A 66 -18.87 -11.89 -9.44
N ASP A 67 -17.67 -12.12 -9.95
CA ASP A 67 -16.63 -11.14 -10.28
C ASP A 67 -16.33 -11.17 -11.78
N ASP A 68 -15.38 -10.36 -12.23
CA ASP A 68 -14.85 -10.46 -13.59
C ASP A 68 -14.18 -11.82 -13.82
N ALA A 69 -14.72 -12.60 -14.76
CA ALA A 69 -14.30 -13.98 -14.98
C ALA A 69 -12.83 -14.09 -15.45
N ASP A 70 -12.33 -13.11 -16.20
CA ASP A 70 -10.95 -13.10 -16.69
C ASP A 70 -9.96 -12.82 -15.55
N CYS A 71 -10.28 -11.87 -14.65
CA CYS A 71 -9.48 -11.65 -13.44
C CYS A 71 -9.43 -12.90 -12.57
N VAL A 72 -10.58 -13.53 -12.33
CA VAL A 72 -10.65 -14.74 -11.50
C VAL A 72 -9.88 -15.90 -12.15
N GLN A 73 -9.93 -16.03 -13.48
CA GLN A 73 -9.14 -17.01 -14.21
C GLN A 73 -7.63 -16.75 -14.07
N GLN A 74 -7.18 -15.49 -14.21
CA GLN A 74 -5.78 -15.12 -14.02
C GLN A 74 -5.26 -15.49 -12.63
N GLU A 75 -6.04 -15.23 -11.57
CA GLU A 75 -5.65 -15.62 -10.20
C GLU A 75 -5.55 -17.14 -10.05
N PHE A 76 -6.50 -17.90 -10.61
CA PHE A 76 -6.52 -19.35 -10.52
C PHE A 76 -5.39 -20.02 -11.32
N ASP A 77 -5.10 -19.50 -12.51
CA ASP A 77 -4.00 -19.98 -13.35
C ASP A 77 -2.65 -19.70 -12.68
N GLY A 78 -2.51 -18.57 -11.98
CA GLY A 78 -1.32 -18.23 -11.20
C GLY A 78 -0.96 -19.27 -10.12
N LEU A 79 -1.93 -20.01 -9.59
CA LEU A 79 -1.67 -21.07 -8.60
C LEU A 79 -0.85 -22.25 -9.16
N ALA A 80 -0.88 -22.45 -10.48
CA ALA A 80 -0.11 -23.49 -11.17
C ALA A 80 1.37 -23.12 -11.34
N ASP A 81 1.74 -21.85 -11.21
CA ASP A 81 3.11 -21.39 -11.42
C ASP A 81 4.01 -21.81 -10.25
N ALA A 82 4.73 -22.92 -10.43
CA ALA A 82 5.71 -23.41 -9.46
C ALA A 82 7.01 -22.58 -9.44
N THR A 83 7.16 -21.61 -10.35
CA THR A 83 8.33 -20.74 -10.43
C THR A 83 8.13 -19.38 -9.76
N ASP A 84 6.91 -19.07 -9.32
CA ASP A 84 6.59 -17.85 -8.58
C ASP A 84 7.45 -17.79 -7.28
N PRO A 85 8.37 -16.82 -7.15
CA PRO A 85 9.23 -16.69 -5.98
C PRO A 85 8.47 -16.17 -4.74
N GLY A 86 7.21 -15.75 -4.91
CA GLY A 86 6.41 -15.08 -3.89
C GLY A 86 6.83 -13.62 -3.67
N LEU A 87 6.27 -13.03 -2.61
CA LEU A 87 6.61 -11.66 -2.20
C LEU A 87 8.10 -11.56 -1.86
N SER A 88 8.70 -10.43 -2.21
CA SER A 88 10.12 -10.17 -1.98
C SER A 88 10.37 -8.72 -1.56
N VAL A 89 11.58 -8.42 -1.10
CA VAL A 89 12.00 -7.04 -0.81
C VAL A 89 13.37 -6.81 -1.43
N ALA A 90 13.48 -5.78 -2.26
CA ALA A 90 14.73 -5.27 -2.82
C ALA A 90 14.75 -3.75 -2.67
N LEU A 91 15.70 -3.19 -1.92
CA LEU A 91 15.69 -1.78 -1.54
C LEU A 91 16.90 -1.04 -2.11
N SER A 92 16.68 0.20 -2.55
CA SER A 92 17.74 1.12 -2.99
C SER A 92 18.31 1.98 -1.85
N PHE A 93 17.85 1.77 -0.63
CA PHE A 93 18.24 2.50 0.57
C PHE A 93 18.28 1.56 1.80
N ASP A 94 18.93 2.02 2.88
CA ASP A 94 18.91 1.32 4.17
C ASP A 94 17.68 1.75 4.98
N VAL A 95 16.83 0.79 5.37
CA VAL A 95 15.63 1.03 6.19
C VAL A 95 15.99 1.57 7.59
N LYS A 96 17.19 1.24 8.07
CA LYS A 96 17.71 1.66 9.37
C LYS A 96 18.18 3.12 9.38
N ASP A 97 18.42 3.70 8.20
CA ASP A 97 18.79 5.11 8.06
C ASP A 97 17.58 6.02 8.34
N ASP A 98 17.51 6.53 9.57
CA ASP A 98 16.53 7.53 9.97
C ASP A 98 16.96 8.93 9.54
N VAL A 99 16.66 9.24 8.28
CA VAL A 99 16.95 10.56 7.69
C VAL A 99 16.22 11.73 8.37
N ALA A 100 15.21 11.46 9.20
CA ALA A 100 14.50 12.46 9.96
C ALA A 100 15.15 12.74 11.33
N ALA A 101 16.00 11.83 11.82
CA ALA A 101 16.58 11.90 13.17
C ALA A 101 17.30 13.23 13.49
N PRO A 102 18.12 13.82 12.59
CA PRO A 102 18.76 15.11 12.86
C PRO A 102 17.75 16.23 13.14
N PHE A 103 16.60 16.20 12.46
CA PHE A 103 15.56 17.21 12.61
C PHE A 103 14.67 16.94 13.83
N ILE A 104 14.39 15.67 14.13
CA ILE A 104 13.69 15.26 15.36
C ILE A 104 14.49 15.69 16.60
N ALA A 105 15.82 15.53 16.57
CA ALA A 105 16.69 15.88 17.68
C ALA A 105 16.68 17.38 18.04
N THR A 106 16.25 18.25 17.11
CA THR A 106 16.08 19.69 17.40
C THR A 106 14.89 19.97 18.32
N GLY A 107 13.95 19.03 18.45
CA GLY A 107 12.68 19.20 19.16
C GLY A 107 11.60 19.94 18.35
N ALA A 108 11.91 20.48 17.16
CA ALA A 108 10.93 21.12 16.30
C ALA A 108 10.04 20.08 15.62
N ARG A 109 8.73 20.22 15.78
CA ARG A 109 7.70 19.32 15.24
C ARG A 109 6.75 20.09 14.31
N PRO A 110 7.02 20.12 13.00
CA PRO A 110 6.13 20.77 12.05
C PRO A 110 4.73 20.15 12.07
N LYS A 111 3.69 20.98 11.94
CA LYS A 111 2.31 20.50 11.91
C LYS A 111 1.95 19.92 10.55
N VAL A 112 1.28 18.78 10.58
CA VAL A 112 0.63 18.16 9.40
C VAL A 112 -0.87 18.04 9.66
N ALA A 113 -1.68 18.53 8.73
CA ALA A 113 -3.12 18.35 8.77
C ALA A 113 -3.46 16.91 8.35
N VAL A 114 -3.83 16.08 9.31
CA VAL A 114 -4.37 14.73 9.05
C VAL A 114 -5.84 14.92 8.70
N LEU A 115 -6.08 15.10 7.40
CA LEU A 115 -7.36 15.55 6.88
C LEU A 115 -8.33 14.37 6.73
N ARG A 116 -9.54 14.54 7.27
CA ARG A 116 -10.62 13.57 7.17
C ARG A 116 -11.99 14.20 6.92
N GLU A 117 -12.87 13.42 6.32
CA GLU A 117 -14.30 13.68 6.14
C GLU A 117 -15.12 12.57 6.80
N GLN A 118 -16.43 12.74 6.92
CA GLN A 118 -17.35 11.67 7.32
C GLN A 118 -17.14 10.40 6.47
N GLY A 119 -16.86 9.27 7.12
CA GLY A 119 -16.59 7.99 6.47
C GLY A 119 -15.12 7.68 6.19
N VAL A 120 -14.21 8.66 6.36
CA VAL A 120 -12.76 8.39 6.43
C VAL A 120 -12.47 7.56 7.67
N ASN A 121 -11.59 6.57 7.53
CA ASN A 121 -11.34 5.57 8.58
C ASN A 121 -9.87 5.19 8.78
N SER A 122 -8.95 5.79 8.01
CA SER A 122 -7.51 5.46 8.04
C SER A 122 -6.64 6.60 8.60
N GLN A 123 -7.25 7.56 9.31
CA GLN A 123 -6.56 8.75 9.82
C GLN A 123 -5.61 8.46 11.00
N PHE A 124 -5.86 7.41 11.78
CA PHE A 124 -5.08 7.15 13.00
C PHE A 124 -3.70 6.58 12.68
N GLU A 125 -3.63 5.61 11.77
CA GLU A 125 -2.37 5.06 11.27
C GLU A 125 -1.60 6.09 10.44
N MET A 126 -2.29 6.95 9.68
CA MET A 126 -1.67 8.09 8.99
C MET A 126 -1.01 9.05 9.99
N ALA A 127 -1.74 9.45 11.04
CA ALA A 127 -1.20 10.27 12.11
C ALA A 127 0.00 9.61 12.79
N ALA A 128 -0.09 8.31 13.09
CA ALA A 128 1.00 7.56 13.74
C ALA A 128 2.27 7.50 12.87
N ALA A 129 2.13 7.36 11.55
CA ALA A 129 3.27 7.34 10.63
C ALA A 129 3.98 8.70 10.57
N PHE A 130 3.22 9.80 10.50
CA PHE A 130 3.78 11.16 10.56
C PHE A 130 4.38 11.49 11.94
N GLU A 131 3.72 11.09 13.03
CA GLU A 131 4.22 11.21 14.41
C GLU A 131 5.59 10.53 14.54
N ARG A 132 5.72 9.31 14.01
CA ARG A 132 6.97 8.53 14.01
C ARG A 132 8.09 9.22 13.23
N ALA A 133 7.75 9.98 12.19
CA ALA A 133 8.69 10.79 11.42
C ALA A 133 8.99 12.17 12.04
N GLY A 134 8.41 12.50 13.20
CA GLY A 134 8.72 13.73 13.94
C GLY A 134 7.81 14.93 13.70
N PHE A 135 6.62 14.71 13.11
CA PHE A 135 5.61 15.76 12.93
C PHE A 135 4.72 15.91 14.16
N GLU A 136 3.99 17.02 14.25
CA GLU A 136 2.80 17.15 15.09
C GLU A 136 1.56 16.88 14.21
N PRO A 137 1.02 15.65 14.19
CA PRO A 137 -0.20 15.36 13.45
C PRO A 137 -1.41 15.98 14.15
N VAL A 138 -2.18 16.75 13.39
CA VAL A 138 -3.41 17.38 13.88
C VAL A 138 -4.59 16.78 13.15
N ASP A 139 -5.56 16.24 13.89
CA ASP A 139 -6.82 15.77 13.33
C ASP A 139 -7.59 16.96 12.73
N VAL A 140 -7.74 17.03 11.40
CA VAL A 140 -8.49 18.11 10.75
C VAL A 140 -9.70 17.51 10.06
N HIS A 141 -10.88 17.67 10.67
CA HIS A 141 -12.11 17.32 9.99
C HIS A 141 -12.51 18.41 9.00
N MET A 142 -13.15 18.07 7.88
CA MET A 142 -13.68 19.07 6.94
C MET A 142 -14.59 20.11 7.59
N SER A 143 -15.35 19.72 8.62
CA SER A 143 -16.18 20.65 9.39
C SER A 143 -15.38 21.65 10.23
N ASP A 144 -14.12 21.36 10.59
CA ASP A 144 -13.22 22.32 11.24
C ASP A 144 -12.85 23.44 10.27
N LEU A 145 -12.51 23.09 9.03
CA LEU A 145 -12.20 24.05 7.97
C LEU A 145 -13.45 24.88 7.60
N GLN A 146 -14.59 24.21 7.41
CA GLN A 146 -15.86 24.88 7.05
C GLN A 146 -16.31 25.92 8.09
N SER A 147 -16.05 25.65 9.37
CA SER A 147 -16.41 26.54 10.48
C SER A 147 -15.30 27.51 10.89
N GLY A 148 -14.11 27.42 10.28
CA GLY A 148 -12.95 28.23 10.61
C GLY A 148 -12.30 27.90 11.96
N ARG A 149 -12.56 26.71 12.54
CA ARG A 149 -11.87 26.24 13.76
C ARG A 149 -10.39 25.94 13.50
N LYS A 150 -10.04 25.63 12.25
CA LYS A 150 -8.68 25.38 11.77
C LYS A 150 -8.51 26.01 10.39
N GLN A 151 -7.29 26.37 10.04
CA GLN A 151 -6.94 26.92 8.74
C GLN A 151 -5.75 26.16 8.14
N LEU A 152 -5.80 25.83 6.85
CA LEU A 152 -4.72 25.11 6.16
C LEU A 152 -3.40 25.89 6.13
N LEU A 153 -3.45 27.22 6.25
CA LEU A 153 -2.26 28.07 6.34
C LEU A 153 -1.41 27.79 7.60
N ASP A 154 -1.99 27.18 8.64
CA ASP A 154 -1.27 26.83 9.87
C ASP A 154 -0.40 25.56 9.73
N PHE A 155 -0.41 24.93 8.56
CA PHE A 155 0.24 23.64 8.30
C PHE A 155 1.25 23.73 7.17
N HIS A 156 2.32 22.93 7.24
CA HIS A 156 3.25 22.76 6.12
C HIS A 156 2.93 21.49 5.31
N GLY A 157 2.23 20.53 5.92
CA GLY A 157 1.82 19.28 5.29
C GLY A 157 0.31 19.07 5.37
N LEU A 158 -0.26 18.45 4.33
CA LEU A 158 -1.63 17.96 4.32
C LEU A 158 -1.63 16.47 3.95
N ALA A 159 -2.24 15.63 4.77
CA ALA A 159 -2.41 14.20 4.52
C ALA A 159 -3.90 13.88 4.37
N ALA A 160 -4.38 13.72 3.13
CA ALA A 160 -5.74 13.27 2.86
C ALA A 160 -5.82 11.76 3.06
N CYS A 161 -6.58 11.35 4.08
CA CYS A 161 -6.58 9.98 4.56
C CYS A 161 -7.52 9.05 3.77
N GLY A 162 -7.26 7.74 3.87
CA GLY A 162 -8.10 6.70 3.26
C GLY A 162 -9.39 6.39 4.02
N GLY A 163 -10.33 5.74 3.33
CA GLY A 163 -11.62 5.32 3.87
C GLY A 163 -12.71 5.29 2.82
N PHE A 164 -13.95 5.56 3.23
CA PHE A 164 -15.13 5.57 2.37
C PHE A 164 -15.89 6.88 2.61
N SER A 165 -15.31 8.03 2.26
CA SER A 165 -15.98 9.31 2.46
C SER A 165 -17.35 9.29 1.78
N TYR A 166 -18.41 9.61 2.53
CA TYR A 166 -19.80 9.48 2.05
C TYR A 166 -20.21 8.08 1.54
N GLY A 167 -19.51 7.02 1.96
CA GLY A 167 -19.76 5.65 1.50
C GLY A 167 -19.46 5.44 0.01
N ASP A 168 -18.61 6.30 -0.57
CA ASP A 168 -18.27 6.33 -2.01
C ASP A 168 -19.48 6.52 -2.95
N VAL A 169 -20.62 6.96 -2.40
CA VAL A 169 -21.80 7.31 -3.19
C VAL A 169 -21.47 8.52 -4.08
N LEU A 170 -21.91 8.45 -5.34
CA LEU A 170 -21.56 9.39 -6.43
C LEU A 170 -20.12 9.27 -6.94
N GLY A 171 -19.42 8.18 -6.60
CA GLY A 171 -18.04 7.90 -6.96
C GLY A 171 -17.08 8.22 -5.82
N ALA A 172 -16.10 7.35 -5.59
CA ALA A 172 -15.20 7.45 -4.46
C ALA A 172 -14.39 8.77 -4.48
N GLY A 173 -14.32 9.46 -3.34
CA GLY A 173 -13.66 10.76 -3.19
C GLY A 173 -14.38 11.95 -3.84
N GLN A 174 -15.41 11.74 -4.68
CA GLN A 174 -16.09 12.84 -5.38
C GLN A 174 -16.89 13.73 -4.44
N GLY A 175 -17.66 13.15 -3.51
CA GLY A 175 -18.45 13.93 -2.56
C GLY A 175 -17.55 14.86 -1.74
N TRP A 176 -16.43 14.32 -1.27
CA TRP A 176 -15.42 15.08 -0.53
C TRP A 176 -14.81 16.20 -1.37
N ALA A 177 -14.29 15.90 -2.57
CA ALA A 177 -13.70 16.91 -3.44
C ALA A 177 -14.70 18.01 -3.84
N LYS A 178 -15.93 17.63 -4.23
CA LYS A 178 -16.98 18.58 -4.63
C LYS A 178 -17.45 19.44 -3.46
N SER A 179 -17.45 18.93 -2.23
CA SER A 179 -17.75 19.74 -1.04
C SER A 179 -16.76 20.90 -0.86
N ILE A 180 -15.49 20.69 -1.23
CA ILE A 180 -14.44 21.71 -1.25
C ILE A 180 -14.67 22.65 -2.43
N LEU A 181 -14.78 22.12 -3.65
CA LEU A 181 -14.87 22.91 -4.88
C LEU A 181 -16.12 23.80 -4.94
N PHE A 182 -17.25 23.35 -4.39
CA PHE A 182 -18.52 24.08 -4.42
C PHE A 182 -18.70 25.03 -3.23
N ASN A 183 -17.78 25.03 -2.27
CA ASN A 183 -17.73 26.03 -1.21
C ASN A 183 -16.60 27.04 -1.52
N PRO A 184 -16.92 28.28 -1.94
CA PRO A 184 -15.91 29.25 -2.36
C PRO A 184 -14.82 29.53 -1.33
N LYS A 185 -15.14 29.47 -0.03
CA LYS A 185 -14.16 29.68 1.05
C LYS A 185 -13.18 28.53 1.16
N LEU A 186 -13.69 27.30 1.19
CA LEU A 186 -12.85 26.11 1.22
C LEU A 186 -11.99 26.01 -0.04
N ARG A 187 -12.60 26.22 -1.21
CA ARG A 187 -11.87 26.20 -2.48
C ARG A 187 -10.67 27.16 -2.45
N ALA A 188 -10.89 28.41 -2.04
CA ALA A 188 -9.84 29.41 -1.94
C ALA A 188 -8.76 29.01 -0.91
N GLU A 189 -9.15 28.39 0.20
CA GLU A 189 -8.22 27.91 1.23
C GLU A 189 -7.32 26.77 0.73
N PHE A 190 -7.87 25.81 -0.01
CA PHE A 190 -7.09 24.73 -0.63
C PHE A 190 -6.20 25.25 -1.77
N GLU A 191 -6.72 26.13 -2.64
CA GLU A 191 -5.92 26.81 -3.69
C GLU A 191 -4.73 27.57 -3.07
N ALA A 192 -4.96 28.30 -1.97
CA ALA A 192 -3.90 28.99 -1.25
C ALA A 192 -2.86 28.03 -0.64
N PHE A 193 -3.30 26.90 -0.09
CA PHE A 193 -2.39 25.87 0.42
C PHE A 193 -1.53 25.25 -0.69
N PHE A 194 -2.12 24.89 -1.83
CA PHE A 194 -1.39 24.28 -2.95
C PHE A 194 -0.47 25.28 -3.67
N GLY A 195 -0.82 26.57 -3.66
CA GLY A 195 -0.02 27.63 -4.28
C GLY A 195 1.23 28.06 -3.50
N ARG A 196 1.35 27.66 -2.23
CA ARG A 196 2.54 27.89 -1.41
C ARG A 196 3.72 27.06 -1.91
N SER A 197 4.95 27.57 -1.79
CA SER A 197 6.17 26.82 -2.14
C SER A 197 6.73 25.98 -0.99
N ASP A 198 6.28 26.24 0.24
CA ASP A 198 6.70 25.60 1.48
C ASP A 198 5.69 24.54 1.97
N SER A 199 4.75 24.13 1.11
CA SER A 199 3.73 23.13 1.42
C SER A 199 3.97 21.82 0.66
N PHE A 200 3.58 20.70 1.29
CA PHE A 200 3.49 19.39 0.66
C PHE A 200 2.14 18.73 0.95
N ALA A 201 1.74 17.77 0.11
CA ALA A 201 0.53 16.98 0.33
C ALA A 201 0.69 15.52 -0.08
N LEU A 202 0.04 14.65 0.70
CA LEU A 202 -0.06 13.22 0.45
C LEU A 202 -1.54 12.82 0.42
N GLY A 203 -2.00 12.26 -0.70
CA GLY A 203 -3.31 11.63 -0.80
C GLY A 203 -3.19 10.11 -0.84
N VAL A 204 -3.82 9.41 0.10
CA VAL A 204 -3.81 7.94 0.15
C VAL A 204 -5.20 7.36 -0.03
N CYS A 205 -5.35 6.39 -0.94
CA CYS A 205 -6.60 5.69 -1.26
C CYS A 205 -7.77 6.67 -1.50
N ASN A 206 -8.66 6.88 -0.52
CA ASN A 206 -9.75 7.84 -0.65
C ASN A 206 -9.29 9.30 -0.72
N GLY A 207 -8.19 9.64 -0.05
CA GLY A 207 -7.52 10.92 -0.22
C GLY A 207 -6.85 11.06 -1.59
N CYS A 208 -6.35 9.97 -2.18
CA CYS A 208 -5.84 9.97 -3.56
C CYS A 208 -6.97 10.28 -4.56
N GLN A 209 -8.09 9.58 -4.44
CA GLN A 209 -9.29 9.82 -5.25
C GLN A 209 -9.81 11.26 -5.11
N MET A 210 -9.92 11.75 -3.88
CA MET A 210 -10.34 13.12 -3.60
C MET A 210 -9.39 14.15 -4.23
N MET A 211 -8.07 14.00 -4.04
CA MET A 211 -7.08 14.90 -4.61
C MET A 211 -7.02 14.85 -6.14
N ALA A 212 -7.24 13.68 -6.75
CA ALA A 212 -7.38 13.57 -8.21
C ALA A 212 -8.56 14.41 -8.73
N HIS A 213 -9.68 14.46 -8.00
CA HIS A 213 -10.79 15.35 -8.32
C HIS A 213 -10.53 16.83 -8.00
N LEU A 214 -9.53 17.14 -7.16
CA LEU A 214 -9.02 18.50 -6.94
C LEU A 214 -7.90 18.90 -7.91
N ALA A 215 -7.51 18.05 -8.87
CA ALA A 215 -6.47 18.36 -9.85
C ALA A 215 -6.59 19.77 -10.49
N PRO A 216 -7.79 20.29 -10.84
CA PRO A 216 -7.92 21.64 -11.41
C PRO A 216 -7.45 22.79 -10.50
N ILE A 217 -7.24 22.54 -9.21
CA ILE A 217 -6.75 23.53 -8.23
C ILE A 217 -5.38 23.17 -7.64
N ILE A 218 -4.75 22.10 -8.13
CA ILE A 218 -3.42 21.64 -7.70
C ILE A 218 -2.42 21.94 -8.83
N PRO A 219 -1.47 22.87 -8.65
CA PRO A 219 -0.49 23.19 -9.69
C PRO A 219 0.30 21.96 -10.15
N GLY A 220 0.30 21.70 -11.46
CA GLY A 220 1.04 20.58 -12.07
C GLY A 220 0.37 19.21 -11.95
N ALA A 221 -0.90 19.16 -11.54
CA ALA A 221 -1.71 17.95 -11.46
C ALA A 221 -2.61 17.73 -12.68
N ASP A 222 -2.52 18.57 -13.72
CA ASP A 222 -3.44 18.58 -14.87
C ASP A 222 -3.55 17.22 -15.59
N ALA A 223 -2.48 16.44 -15.57
CA ALA A 223 -2.38 15.14 -16.21
C ALA A 223 -2.74 13.95 -15.29
N TRP A 224 -3.14 14.19 -14.04
CA TRP A 224 -3.49 13.11 -13.12
C TRP A 224 -4.71 12.33 -13.61
N PRO A 225 -4.71 10.99 -13.47
CA PRO A 225 -5.88 10.21 -13.79
C PRO A 225 -6.98 10.40 -12.75
N THR A 226 -8.19 10.02 -13.12
CA THR A 226 -9.25 9.72 -12.14
C THR A 226 -9.22 8.24 -11.80
N PHE A 227 -9.77 7.86 -10.65
CA PHE A 227 -9.78 6.47 -10.19
C PHE A 227 -11.18 5.91 -10.24
N HIS A 228 -11.31 4.74 -10.85
CA HIS A 228 -12.59 4.10 -11.17
C HIS A 228 -12.63 2.69 -10.58
N ARG A 229 -13.82 2.08 -10.65
CA ARG A 229 -14.03 0.68 -10.27
C ARG A 229 -12.95 -0.24 -10.82
N ASN A 230 -12.45 -1.11 -9.96
CA ASN A 230 -11.45 -2.12 -10.30
C ASN A 230 -11.95 -2.99 -11.45
N ARG A 231 -11.04 -3.47 -12.31
CA ARG A 231 -11.38 -4.42 -13.39
C ARG A 231 -12.04 -5.70 -12.86
N SER A 232 -11.67 -6.15 -11.66
CA SER A 232 -12.28 -7.33 -11.02
C SER A 232 -13.76 -7.15 -10.65
N GLU A 233 -14.29 -5.93 -10.73
CA GLU A 233 -15.62 -5.52 -10.23
C GLU A 233 -15.80 -5.73 -8.72
N GLN A 234 -14.70 -6.01 -7.99
CA GLN A 234 -14.68 -6.25 -6.55
C GLN A 234 -13.79 -5.29 -5.78
N PHE A 235 -14.06 -5.23 -4.47
CA PHE A 235 -13.14 -4.65 -3.50
C PHE A 235 -11.93 -5.58 -3.30
N GLU A 236 -10.73 -5.02 -3.45
CA GLU A 236 -9.48 -5.77 -3.29
C GLU A 236 -8.77 -5.37 -2.00
N ALA A 237 -8.74 -6.32 -1.06
CA ALA A 237 -7.91 -6.26 0.15
C ALA A 237 -6.71 -7.19 -0.05
N ARG A 238 -5.59 -6.63 -0.52
CA ARG A 238 -4.43 -7.42 -0.97
C ARG A 238 -3.14 -6.89 -0.36
N PHE A 239 -2.12 -7.73 -0.34
CA PHE A 239 -0.75 -7.36 -0.02
C PHE A 239 0.10 -7.74 -1.23
N VAL A 240 0.42 -6.75 -2.07
CA VAL A 240 0.98 -6.95 -3.41
C VAL A 240 2.30 -6.23 -3.56
N MET A 241 3.11 -6.68 -4.51
CA MET A 241 4.38 -6.07 -4.84
C MET A 241 4.19 -4.74 -5.59
N THR A 242 4.96 -3.74 -5.18
CA THR A 242 5.09 -2.48 -5.91
C THR A 242 6.55 -2.13 -6.15
N GLU A 243 6.78 -1.30 -7.15
CA GLU A 243 8.05 -0.66 -7.45
C GLU A 243 7.90 0.86 -7.36
N VAL A 244 8.82 1.50 -6.65
CA VAL A 244 8.95 2.95 -6.64
C VAL A 244 9.69 3.39 -7.90
N VAL A 245 9.03 4.21 -8.72
CA VAL A 245 9.56 4.73 -9.99
C VAL A 245 10.28 6.05 -9.73
N ASP A 246 11.38 6.29 -10.44
CA ASP A 246 12.07 7.58 -10.38
C ASP A 246 11.14 8.71 -10.81
N SER A 247 10.97 9.70 -9.92
CA SER A 247 10.02 10.79 -10.10
C SER A 247 10.41 11.99 -9.22
N PRO A 248 9.85 13.19 -9.47
CA PRO A 248 10.11 14.35 -8.63
C PRO A 248 9.61 14.25 -7.18
N SER A 249 8.82 13.24 -6.83
CA SER A 249 8.13 13.14 -5.53
C SER A 249 9.10 13.28 -4.36
N ILE A 250 8.93 14.35 -3.58
CA ILE A 250 9.75 14.60 -2.39
C ILE A 250 9.53 13.53 -1.32
N LEU A 251 8.37 12.88 -1.31
CA LEU A 251 8.03 11.79 -0.40
C LEU A 251 8.78 10.51 -0.77
N LEU A 252 9.08 10.28 -2.04
CA LEU A 252 9.74 9.05 -2.53
C LEU A 252 11.24 9.25 -2.83
N ALA A 253 11.81 10.38 -2.40
CA ALA A 253 13.21 10.70 -2.60
C ALA A 253 14.15 9.59 -2.07
N GLY A 254 15.04 9.11 -2.95
CA GLY A 254 16.00 8.04 -2.65
C GLY A 254 15.39 6.63 -2.53
N MET A 255 14.11 6.45 -2.89
CA MET A 255 13.44 5.15 -2.88
C MET A 255 13.32 4.52 -4.27
N ALA A 256 13.61 5.27 -5.34
CA ALA A 256 13.51 4.79 -6.73
C ALA A 256 14.25 3.46 -6.95
N GLY A 257 13.63 2.55 -7.69
CA GLY A 257 14.11 1.18 -7.93
C GLY A 257 13.85 0.20 -6.78
N SER A 258 13.36 0.66 -5.63
CA SER A 258 12.94 -0.25 -4.55
C SER A 258 11.68 -1.01 -4.95
N ARG A 259 11.67 -2.32 -4.66
CA ARG A 259 10.53 -3.22 -4.82
C ARG A 259 10.19 -3.83 -3.47
N MET A 260 8.97 -3.63 -3.01
CA MET A 260 8.50 -4.12 -1.71
C MET A 260 6.98 -4.22 -1.69
N PRO A 261 6.40 -5.10 -0.86
CA PRO A 261 4.97 -5.23 -0.80
C PRO A 261 4.32 -4.09 -0.01
N ILE A 262 3.07 -3.77 -0.38
CA ILE A 262 2.26 -2.72 0.24
C ILE A 262 0.81 -3.17 0.40
N VAL A 263 0.12 -2.63 1.39
CA VAL A 263 -1.31 -2.89 1.59
C VAL A 263 -2.13 -2.18 0.53
N VAL A 264 -3.01 -2.93 -0.11
CA VAL A 264 -4.06 -2.46 -1.02
C VAL A 264 -5.42 -2.78 -0.40
N SER A 265 -6.35 -1.83 -0.47
CA SER A 265 -7.65 -1.93 0.20
C SER A 265 -8.69 -1.00 -0.46
N HIS A 266 -9.02 -1.23 -1.74
CA HIS A 266 -9.91 -0.36 -2.51
C HIS A 266 -10.82 -1.11 -3.50
N GLY A 267 -12.01 -0.56 -3.78
CA GLY A 267 -12.91 -1.02 -4.85
C GLY A 267 -12.87 -0.13 -6.11
N GLU A 268 -12.38 1.10 -5.98
CA GLU A 268 -12.28 2.08 -7.07
C GLU A 268 -10.83 2.60 -7.21
N GLY A 269 -9.88 1.72 -7.52
CA GLY A 269 -8.46 2.09 -7.62
C GLY A 269 -7.87 2.08 -9.03
N ARG A 270 -8.67 1.81 -10.06
CA ARG A 270 -8.17 1.72 -11.44
C ARG A 270 -7.94 3.12 -12.00
N ALA A 271 -6.71 3.43 -12.37
CA ALA A 271 -6.34 4.70 -12.99
C ALA A 271 -6.91 4.80 -14.41
N VAL A 272 -7.67 5.87 -14.68
CA VAL A 272 -8.26 6.17 -15.98
C VAL A 272 -7.93 7.61 -16.36
N PHE A 273 -7.24 7.76 -17.48
CA PHE A 273 -6.84 9.06 -18.04
C PHE A 273 -7.92 9.61 -18.97
N ALA A 274 -8.08 10.93 -19.01
CA ALA A 274 -9.04 11.59 -19.89
C ALA A 274 -8.62 11.49 -21.37
N ALA A 275 -7.31 11.64 -21.64
CA ALA A 275 -6.70 11.40 -22.93
C ALA A 275 -5.37 10.64 -22.80
N GLU A 276 -4.95 10.02 -23.90
CA GLU A 276 -3.64 9.35 -23.99
C GLU A 276 -2.48 10.32 -23.73
N THR A 277 -2.61 11.58 -24.16
CA THR A 277 -1.62 12.63 -23.89
C THR A 277 -1.47 12.93 -22.41
N ASP A 278 -2.51 12.72 -21.60
CA ASP A 278 -2.42 12.90 -20.15
C ASP A 278 -1.67 11.73 -19.53
N ARG A 279 -1.89 10.50 -20.01
CA ARG A 279 -1.12 9.33 -19.58
C ARG A 279 0.38 9.50 -19.81
N GLU A 280 0.77 10.03 -20.97
CA GLU A 280 2.17 10.31 -21.30
C GLU A 280 2.80 11.42 -20.44
N LYS A 281 2.00 12.41 -20.02
CA LYS A 281 2.46 13.54 -19.19
C LYS A 281 2.42 13.26 -17.70
N ALA A 282 1.60 12.31 -17.26
CA ALA A 282 1.44 11.98 -15.86
C ALA A 282 2.74 11.43 -15.27
N LEU A 283 3.19 12.02 -14.17
CA LEU A 283 4.44 11.64 -13.52
C LEU A 283 4.18 10.46 -12.58
N LEU A 284 4.36 9.26 -13.11
CA LEU A 284 4.28 8.00 -12.37
C LEU A 284 5.34 7.95 -11.27
N ALA A 285 4.91 7.63 -10.05
CA ALA A 285 5.79 7.51 -8.88
C ALA A 285 5.75 6.10 -8.25
N LEU A 286 4.66 5.36 -8.46
CA LEU A 286 4.48 4.01 -7.92
C LEU A 286 3.70 3.13 -8.90
N ARG A 287 4.17 1.89 -9.11
CA ARG A 287 3.48 0.89 -9.92
C ARG A 287 3.43 -0.49 -9.26
N TYR A 288 2.41 -1.27 -9.58
CA TYR A 288 2.34 -2.70 -9.29
C TYR A 288 3.31 -3.49 -10.17
N VAL A 289 3.94 -4.48 -9.57
CA VAL A 289 4.82 -5.43 -10.26
C VAL A 289 4.43 -6.85 -9.88
N ASP A 290 4.76 -7.82 -10.74
CA ASP A 290 4.66 -9.23 -10.40
C ASP A 290 5.72 -9.63 -9.36
N ASN A 291 5.68 -10.89 -8.91
CA ASN A 291 6.65 -11.40 -7.93
C ASN A 291 8.07 -11.55 -8.51
N HIS A 292 8.23 -11.52 -9.84
CA HIS A 292 9.53 -11.41 -10.51
C HIS A 292 10.02 -9.96 -10.63
N GLY A 293 9.20 -9.00 -10.20
CA GLY A 293 9.47 -7.58 -10.20
C GLY A 293 9.36 -6.92 -11.57
N GLN A 294 8.54 -7.46 -12.48
CA GLN A 294 8.18 -6.83 -13.75
C GLN A 294 6.84 -6.07 -13.62
N PRO A 295 6.69 -4.90 -14.25
CA PRO A 295 5.41 -4.20 -14.32
C PRO A 295 4.32 -5.10 -14.89
N THR A 296 3.14 -5.12 -14.26
CA THR A 296 2.10 -6.08 -14.62
C THR A 296 0.70 -5.47 -14.66
N GLU A 297 -0.14 -6.02 -15.54
CA GLU A 297 -1.58 -5.79 -15.61
C GLU A 297 -2.39 -7.05 -15.26
N THR A 298 -1.67 -8.12 -14.87
CA THR A 298 -2.23 -9.42 -14.49
C THR A 298 -2.79 -9.35 -13.08
N TYR A 299 -4.03 -9.79 -12.91
CA TYR A 299 -4.68 -9.93 -11.63
C TYR A 299 -4.19 -11.20 -10.90
N PRO A 300 -4.02 -11.20 -9.56
CA PRO A 300 -4.25 -10.11 -8.62
C PRO A 300 -3.00 -9.28 -8.30
N GLN A 301 -1.86 -9.54 -8.95
CA GLN A 301 -0.59 -8.80 -8.72
C GLN A 301 -0.76 -7.31 -9.03
N ASN A 302 -1.50 -6.98 -10.08
CA ASN A 302 -2.17 -5.70 -10.26
C ASN A 302 -3.65 -5.84 -9.89
N PRO A 303 -4.08 -5.41 -8.70
CA PRO A 303 -5.39 -5.71 -8.16
C PRO A 303 -6.54 -4.94 -8.84
N ASN A 304 -6.27 -3.80 -9.48
CA ASN A 304 -7.33 -2.96 -10.05
C ASN A 304 -7.35 -2.91 -11.58
N GLY A 305 -6.31 -3.43 -12.25
CA GLY A 305 -6.20 -3.41 -13.71
C GLY A 305 -5.79 -2.06 -14.28
N SER A 306 -5.11 -1.20 -13.50
CA SER A 306 -4.47 0.01 -14.03
C SER A 306 -3.41 -0.34 -15.08
N ALA A 307 -3.40 0.38 -16.20
CA ALA A 307 -2.40 0.18 -17.25
C ALA A 307 -0.97 0.33 -16.73
N LEU A 308 -0.06 -0.54 -17.18
CA LEU A 308 1.35 -0.61 -16.77
C LEU A 308 1.57 -0.72 -15.24
N GLY A 309 0.58 -1.16 -14.49
CA GLY A 309 0.63 -1.22 -13.03
C GLY A 309 0.44 0.14 -12.33
N ALA A 310 0.12 1.22 -13.05
CA ALA A 310 0.16 2.57 -12.49
C ALA A 310 -0.76 2.75 -11.26
N THR A 311 -0.20 3.23 -10.14
CA THR A 311 -0.96 3.34 -8.89
C THR A 311 -0.60 4.50 -7.97
N GLY A 312 0.44 5.27 -8.30
CA GLY A 312 0.75 6.53 -7.63
C GLY A 312 1.41 7.54 -8.56
N PHE A 313 1.10 8.81 -8.36
CA PHE A 313 1.50 9.93 -9.22
C PHE A 313 1.95 11.12 -8.38
N THR A 314 2.76 11.99 -8.98
CA THR A 314 3.23 13.23 -8.35
C THR A 314 3.05 14.43 -9.26
N THR A 315 3.21 15.64 -8.72
CA THR A 315 3.34 16.89 -9.51
C THR A 315 4.77 17.11 -9.97
N ALA A 316 4.95 18.01 -10.95
CA ALA A 316 6.26 18.32 -11.55
C ALA A 316 7.28 18.88 -10.55
N ASP A 317 6.81 19.60 -9.54
CA ASP A 317 7.64 20.11 -8.44
C ASP A 317 7.79 19.10 -7.29
N GLY A 318 7.15 17.93 -7.38
CA GLY A 318 7.29 16.84 -6.43
C GLY A 318 6.57 16.99 -5.10
N ARG A 319 5.92 18.14 -4.84
CA ARG A 319 5.38 18.47 -3.51
C ARG A 319 4.05 17.77 -3.21
N PHE A 320 3.31 17.38 -4.23
CA PHE A 320 2.03 16.72 -4.09
C PHE A 320 2.10 15.33 -4.70
N THR A 321 1.86 14.30 -3.90
CA THR A 321 1.86 12.91 -4.33
C THR A 321 0.56 12.25 -3.91
N ILE A 322 -0.03 11.48 -4.83
CA ILE A 322 -1.25 10.70 -4.60
C ILE A 322 -0.98 9.23 -4.90
N MET A 323 -1.52 8.32 -4.11
CA MET A 323 -1.39 6.88 -4.36
C MET A 323 -2.56 6.07 -3.80
N MET A 324 -2.92 4.99 -4.49
CA MET A 324 -4.00 4.10 -4.04
C MET A 324 -3.59 3.16 -2.90
N PRO A 325 -2.38 2.56 -2.87
CA PRO A 325 -1.95 1.72 -1.76
C PRO A 325 -1.73 2.51 -0.46
N HIS A 326 -1.72 1.81 0.68
CA HIS A 326 -1.63 2.38 2.02
C HIS A 326 -0.23 2.19 2.66
N PRO A 327 0.73 3.11 2.44
CA PRO A 327 2.05 3.03 3.08
C PRO A 327 1.98 3.23 4.61
N GLU A 328 0.97 3.94 5.10
CA GLU A 328 0.74 4.20 6.52
C GLU A 328 0.26 2.94 7.27
N ARG A 329 -0.47 2.04 6.61
CA ARG A 329 -0.90 0.76 7.20
C ARG A 329 0.23 -0.24 7.31
N THR A 330 1.33 -0.01 6.59
CA THR A 330 2.53 -0.85 6.59
C THR A 330 3.75 -0.08 7.08
N ALA A 331 3.59 1.04 7.79
CA ALA A 331 4.72 1.85 8.26
C ALA A 331 5.64 1.10 9.24
N ARG A 332 5.11 0.12 9.97
CA ARG A 332 5.91 -0.80 10.80
C ARG A 332 6.03 -2.16 10.11
N THR A 333 7.22 -2.76 10.18
CA THR A 333 7.46 -4.11 9.65
C THR A 333 6.51 -5.13 10.30
N LEU A 334 6.24 -4.99 11.60
CA LEU A 334 5.30 -5.86 12.32
C LEU A 334 3.83 -5.76 11.85
N GLN A 335 3.49 -4.75 11.04
CA GLN A 335 2.15 -4.60 10.45
C GLN A 335 2.07 -5.17 9.02
N MET A 336 3.20 -5.59 8.44
CA MET A 336 3.23 -6.23 7.13
C MET A 336 2.70 -7.66 7.25
N SER A 337 1.79 -8.06 6.36
CA SER A 337 1.26 -9.45 6.30
C SER A 337 2.38 -10.48 6.13
N TRP A 338 3.41 -10.11 5.38
CA TRP A 338 4.67 -10.83 5.25
C TRP A 338 5.82 -9.83 5.20
N ALA A 339 6.95 -10.20 5.82
CA ALA A 339 8.20 -9.47 5.71
C ALA A 339 9.38 -10.46 5.83
N PRO A 340 10.56 -10.14 5.26
CA PRO A 340 11.77 -10.90 5.53
C PRO A 340 12.07 -10.97 7.03
N GLN A 341 12.46 -12.14 7.53
CA GLN A 341 12.76 -12.32 8.96
C GLN A 341 13.83 -11.35 9.45
N SER A 342 14.86 -11.07 8.64
CA SER A 342 15.89 -10.08 8.96
C SER A 342 15.32 -8.69 9.23
N MET A 343 14.27 -8.28 8.51
CA MET A 343 13.62 -6.99 8.73
C MET A 343 12.79 -6.98 10.02
N ILE A 344 12.14 -8.11 10.34
CA ILE A 344 11.42 -8.27 11.62
C ILE A 344 12.41 -8.13 12.79
N ASP A 345 13.59 -8.72 12.67
CA ASP A 345 14.60 -8.73 13.72
C ASP A 345 15.33 -7.38 13.83
N GLU A 346 15.68 -6.75 12.70
CA GLU A 346 16.51 -5.53 12.66
C GLU A 346 15.72 -4.22 12.70
N SER A 347 14.51 -4.19 12.13
CA SER A 347 13.69 -2.97 12.03
C SER A 347 12.19 -3.23 12.24
N PRO A 348 11.76 -3.83 13.38
CA PRO A 348 10.36 -4.22 13.62
C PRO A 348 9.38 -3.03 13.52
N ASP A 349 9.81 -1.85 13.95
CA ASP A 349 8.99 -0.63 14.00
C ASP A 349 9.21 0.33 12.83
N ALA A 350 9.97 -0.08 11.81
CA ALA A 350 10.26 0.72 10.64
C ALA A 350 10.33 -0.18 9.41
N SER A 351 9.25 -0.19 8.63
CA SER A 351 9.28 -0.80 7.30
C SER A 351 9.93 0.17 6.30
N PRO A 352 10.18 -0.27 5.05
CA PRO A 352 10.62 0.62 3.97
C PRO A 352 9.67 1.81 3.74
N TRP A 353 8.37 1.64 3.98
CA TRP A 353 7.36 2.69 3.76
C TRP A 353 7.45 3.83 4.78
N LEU A 354 8.06 3.62 5.96
CA LEU A 354 8.32 4.70 6.90
C LEU A 354 9.24 5.79 6.32
N ARG A 355 10.09 5.42 5.34
CA ARG A 355 10.98 6.36 4.65
C ARG A 355 10.22 7.51 4.00
N MET A 356 8.99 7.29 3.52
CA MET A 356 8.19 8.35 2.90
C MET A 356 7.90 9.51 3.85
N PHE A 357 7.49 9.18 5.07
CA PHE A 357 7.16 10.16 6.10
C PHE A 357 8.42 10.86 6.60
N ARG A 358 9.54 10.12 6.71
CA ARG A 358 10.85 10.70 7.05
C ARG A 358 11.38 11.64 5.96
N ASN A 359 11.16 11.32 4.69
CA ASN A 359 11.51 12.18 3.57
C ASN A 359 10.72 13.50 3.62
N ALA A 360 9.43 13.46 3.95
CA ALA A 360 8.64 14.67 4.19
C ALA A 360 9.26 15.54 5.31
N ARG A 361 9.67 14.91 6.42
CA ARG A 361 10.31 15.62 7.55
C ARG A 361 11.61 16.28 7.11
N LYS A 362 12.45 15.56 6.37
CA LYS A 362 13.74 16.05 5.86
C LYS A 362 13.58 17.18 4.84
N TRP A 363 12.57 17.12 3.98
CA TRP A 363 12.32 18.15 2.98
C TRP A 363 11.98 19.51 3.61
N LEU A 364 11.26 19.53 4.73
CA LEU A 364 10.91 20.77 5.43
C LEU A 364 12.09 21.48 6.12
N GLY A 365 13.23 20.81 6.33
CA GLY A 365 14.32 21.32 7.16
C GLY A 365 14.07 21.10 8.64
#